data_AF-A0A1A3SZ25-F1
#
_entry.id   AF-A0A1A3SZ25-F1
#
_cell.length_a   1.000
_cell.length_b   1.000
_cell.length_c   1.000
_cell.angle_alpha   90.00
_cell.angle_beta   90.00
_cell.angle_gamma   90.00
#
_symmetry.space_group_name_H-M   'P 1'
#
loop_
_entity.id
_entity.type
_entity.pdbx_description
1 polymer ?
#
loop_
_entity_poly.entity_id
_entity_poly.type
_entity_poly.pdbx_seq_one_letter_code
_entity_poly.pdbx_strand_id
1 'polypeptide(L)'
;MTDVNDLNPEKVRQLIANAWSALDPADRAERFAHDIEHGVPGVTMHPQGEAIEFVRGGRTLALVHRDLLCGDGPLDADAEFVADDIDADIERLLDEDNTNGGDNE
;
A
#
# COMPACT_ATOMS: atom_id res chain seq x y z
N MET A 1 2.83 20.65 15.92
CA MET A 1 3.52 19.59 15.17
C MET A 1 3.09 18.30 15.80
N THR A 2 1.99 17.74 15.30
CA THR A 2 1.44 16.48 15.82
C THR A 2 2.47 15.41 15.51
N ASP A 3 2.80 14.53 16.45
CA ASP A 3 3.76 13.45 16.24
C ASP A 3 3.02 12.20 15.70
N VAL A 4 3.70 11.21 15.11
CA VAL A 4 3.03 9.97 14.68
C VAL A 4 2.43 9.23 15.88
N ASN A 5 2.92 9.56 17.08
CA ASN A 5 2.44 9.07 18.36
C ASN A 5 1.10 9.70 18.81
N ASP A 6 0.64 10.79 18.21
CA ASP A 6 -0.67 11.44 18.49
C ASP A 6 -1.81 10.89 17.61
N LEU A 7 -1.56 9.85 16.81
CA LEU A 7 -2.57 9.23 15.97
C LEU A 7 -3.48 8.33 16.81
N ASN A 8 -4.78 8.35 16.51
CA ASN A 8 -5.71 7.45 17.16
C ASN A 8 -5.48 6.00 16.67
N PRO A 9 -5.07 5.06 17.54
CA PRO A 9 -4.73 3.70 17.14
C PRO A 9 -5.95 2.90 16.65
N GLU A 10 -7.16 3.23 17.08
CA GLU A 10 -8.38 2.58 16.60
C GLU A 10 -8.68 2.99 15.16
N LYS A 11 -8.54 4.28 14.83
CA LYS A 11 -8.68 4.78 13.46
C LYS A 11 -7.68 4.17 12.51
N VAL A 12 -6.41 4.09 12.94
CA VAL A 12 -5.35 3.46 12.16
C VAL A 12 -5.68 1.99 11.87
N ARG A 13 -6.14 1.24 12.88
CA ARG A 13 -6.57 -0.17 12.68
C ARG A 13 -7.77 -0.27 11.74
N GLN A 14 -8.75 0.61 11.89
CA GLN A 14 -9.93 0.62 11.04
C GLN A 14 -9.59 0.95 9.58
N LEU A 15 -8.72 1.94 9.36
CA LEU A 15 -8.19 2.31 8.05
C LEU A 15 -7.50 1.11 7.40
N ILE A 16 -6.55 0.48 8.11
CA ILE A 16 -5.80 -0.67 7.59
C ILE A 16 -6.74 -1.83 7.28
N ALA A 17 -7.71 -2.12 8.15
CA ALA A 17 -8.67 -3.21 7.94
C ALA A 17 -9.58 -2.96 6.72
N ASN A 18 -10.03 -1.71 6.54
CA ASN A 18 -10.86 -1.31 5.41
C ASN A 18 -10.08 -1.39 4.11
N ALA A 19 -8.90 -0.76 4.05
CA ALA A 19 -8.03 -0.79 2.88
C ALA A 19 -7.63 -2.23 2.52
N TRP A 20 -7.26 -3.04 3.50
CA TRP A 20 -6.93 -4.45 3.28
C TRP A 20 -8.11 -5.28 2.81
N SER A 21 -9.32 -5.02 3.31
CA SER A 21 -10.52 -5.78 2.91
C SER A 21 -11.04 -5.36 1.53
N ALA A 22 -10.75 -4.15 1.09
CA ALA A 22 -11.08 -3.65 -0.24
C ALA A 22 -10.16 -4.21 -1.33
N LEU A 23 -8.96 -4.68 -0.97
CA LEU A 23 -8.04 -5.29 -1.93
C LEU A 23 -8.53 -6.66 -2.44
N ASP A 24 -8.28 -6.90 -3.71
CA ASP A 24 -8.46 -8.20 -4.32
C ASP A 24 -7.72 -9.30 -3.55
N PRO A 25 -8.32 -10.49 -3.39
CA PRO A 25 -7.68 -11.61 -2.71
C PRO A 25 -6.35 -12.05 -3.36
N ALA A 26 -6.19 -11.85 -4.67
CA ALA A 26 -4.94 -12.10 -5.37
C ALA A 26 -3.84 -11.10 -4.96
N ASP A 27 -4.14 -9.79 -5.00
CA ASP A 27 -3.19 -8.74 -4.61
C ASP A 27 -2.79 -8.87 -3.13
N ARG A 28 -3.73 -9.25 -2.24
CA ARG A 28 -3.42 -9.57 -0.85
C ARG A 28 -2.42 -10.71 -0.70
N ALA A 29 -2.54 -11.75 -1.52
CA ALA A 29 -1.63 -12.89 -1.48
C ALA A 29 -0.22 -12.50 -1.97
N GLU A 30 -0.13 -11.69 -3.03
CA GLU A 30 1.14 -11.14 -3.52
C GLU A 30 1.83 -10.26 -2.49
N ARG A 31 1.08 -9.33 -1.87
CA ARG A 31 1.63 -8.48 -0.80
C ARG A 31 2.10 -9.31 0.40
N PHE A 32 1.37 -10.37 0.74
CA PHE A 32 1.77 -11.28 1.82
C PHE A 32 3.04 -12.08 1.46
N ALA A 33 3.19 -12.50 0.20
CA ALA A 33 4.41 -13.15 -0.27
C ALA A 33 5.62 -12.21 -0.22
N HIS A 34 5.43 -10.95 -0.63
CA HIS A 34 6.46 -9.92 -0.54
C HIS A 34 6.88 -9.63 0.91
N ASP A 35 5.93 -9.54 1.85
CA ASP A 35 6.22 -9.36 3.28
C ASP A 35 7.13 -10.49 3.81
N ILE A 36 6.89 -11.74 3.37
CA ILE A 36 7.70 -12.91 3.74
C ILE A 36 9.09 -12.84 3.10
N GLU A 37 9.17 -12.54 1.81
CA GLU A 37 10.41 -12.51 1.04
C GLU A 37 11.38 -11.44 1.54
N HIS A 38 10.87 -10.25 1.83
CA HIS A 38 11.68 -9.11 2.26
C HIS A 38 11.82 -8.99 3.78
N GLY A 39 11.17 -9.87 4.55
CA GLY A 39 11.25 -9.86 6.01
C GLY A 39 10.66 -8.60 6.65
N VAL A 40 9.66 -7.99 6.00
CA VAL A 40 8.96 -6.78 6.45
C VAL A 40 7.51 -7.12 6.80
N PRO A 41 7.27 -7.78 7.94
CA PRO A 41 5.93 -8.24 8.29
C PRO A 41 5.02 -7.06 8.63
N GLY A 42 3.93 -6.89 7.86
CA GLY A 42 2.82 -6.02 8.21
C GLY A 42 2.81 -4.68 7.47
N VAL A 43 2.20 -3.68 8.09
CA VAL A 43 2.03 -2.34 7.50
C VAL A 43 3.06 -1.39 8.08
N THR A 44 3.82 -0.73 7.21
CA THR A 44 4.76 0.35 7.58
C THR A 44 4.11 1.71 7.35
N MET A 45 4.30 2.63 8.29
CA MET A 45 3.78 4.00 8.20
C MET A 45 4.90 4.96 7.82
N HIS A 46 4.73 5.67 6.72
CA HIS A 46 5.65 6.71 6.26
C HIS A 46 4.97 8.09 6.34
N PRO A 47 5.41 8.98 7.24
CA PRO A 47 4.89 10.34 7.28
C PRO A 47 5.34 11.13 6.04
N GLN A 48 4.37 11.70 5.31
CA GLN A 48 4.54 12.47 4.08
C GLN A 48 3.96 13.88 4.28
N GLY A 49 4.69 14.73 5.01
CA GLY A 49 4.22 16.08 5.36
C GLY A 49 2.94 16.05 6.20
N GLU A 50 1.82 16.45 5.59
CA GLU A 50 0.48 16.48 6.20
C GLU A 50 -0.31 15.17 6.02
N ALA A 51 0.24 14.21 5.28
CA ALA A 51 -0.33 12.88 5.07
C ALA A 51 0.53 11.79 5.71
N ILE A 52 -0.06 10.60 5.87
CA ILE A 52 0.63 9.37 6.24
C ILE A 52 0.32 8.32 5.19
N GLU A 53 1.39 7.78 4.64
CA GLU A 53 1.37 6.66 3.73
C GLU A 53 1.48 5.36 4.52
N PHE A 54 0.60 4.41 4.22
CA PHE A 54 0.59 3.07 4.76
C PHE A 54 1.07 2.13 3.66
N VAL A 55 2.18 1.42 3.87
CA VAL A 55 2.81 0.54 2.88
C VAL A 55 2.76 -0.89 3.37
N ARG A 56 2.40 -1.83 2.49
CA ARG A 56 2.43 -3.28 2.76
C ARG A 56 2.76 -4.05 1.49
N GLY A 57 3.61 -5.06 1.60
CA GLY A 57 4.05 -5.85 0.46
C GLY A 57 4.77 -5.01 -0.60
N GLY A 58 5.53 -4.01 -0.15
CA GLY A 58 6.25 -3.08 -1.04
C GLY A 58 5.37 -2.08 -1.80
N ARG A 59 4.07 -2.05 -1.52
CA ARG A 59 3.07 -1.27 -2.24
C ARG A 59 2.26 -0.38 -1.30
N THR A 60 1.85 0.78 -1.77
CA THR A 60 0.98 1.67 -0.99
C THR A 60 -0.38 1.00 -0.79
N LEU A 61 -0.82 0.96 0.46
CA LEU A 61 -2.09 0.41 0.92
C LEU A 61 -3.12 1.52 1.10
N ALA A 62 -2.69 2.66 1.65
CA ALA A 62 -3.53 3.84 1.82
C ALA A 62 -2.65 5.09 1.99
N LEU A 63 -3.15 6.24 1.56
CA LEU A 63 -2.60 7.55 1.86
C LEU A 63 -3.70 8.38 2.50
N VAL A 64 -3.47 8.93 3.70
CA VAL A 64 -4.51 9.66 4.44
C VAL A 64 -3.93 10.88 5.14
N HIS A 65 -4.71 11.96 5.18
CA HIS A 65 -4.34 13.16 5.94
C HIS A 65 -4.27 12.89 7.45
N ARG A 66 -3.27 13.47 8.11
CA ARG A 66 -3.02 13.29 9.55
C ARG A 66 -4.19 13.76 10.42
N ASP A 67 -4.84 14.86 10.04
CA ASP A 67 -6.00 15.38 10.76
C ASP A 67 -7.16 14.38 10.85
N LEU A 68 -7.36 13.56 9.81
CA LEU A 68 -8.39 12.51 9.81
C LEU A 68 -8.10 11.42 10.85
N LEU A 69 -6.83 11.19 11.16
CA LEU A 69 -6.37 10.20 12.14
C LEU A 69 -6.27 10.76 13.57
N CYS A 70 -6.20 12.08 13.74
CA CYS A 70 -6.07 12.72 15.05
C CYS A 70 -7.41 13.15 15.67
N GLY A 71 -8.49 13.31 14.89
CA GLY A 71 -9.79 13.69 15.43
C GLY A 71 -10.54 12.54 16.14
N ASP A 72 -11.48 12.89 17.03
CA ASP A 72 -12.39 11.94 17.71
C ASP A 72 -13.60 11.50 16.85
N GLY A 73 -13.81 12.10 15.68
CA GLY A 73 -14.91 11.71 14.77
C GLY A 73 -14.68 10.34 14.12
N PRO A 74 -15.70 9.69 13.52
CA PRO A 74 -15.48 8.47 12.74
C PRO A 74 -14.47 8.73 11.60
N LEU A 75 -13.79 7.68 11.13
CA LEU A 75 -13.02 7.78 9.90
C LEU A 75 -14.03 8.09 8.78
N ASP A 76 -13.97 9.28 8.18
CA ASP A 76 -14.86 9.65 7.09
C ASP A 76 -14.74 8.59 5.98
N ALA A 77 -15.88 8.04 5.57
CA ALA A 77 -15.94 7.00 4.53
C ALA A 77 -15.46 7.51 3.16
N ASP A 78 -15.42 8.84 2.99
CA ASP A 78 -14.89 9.59 1.86
C ASP A 78 -13.39 9.93 1.99
N ALA A 79 -12.67 9.36 2.97
CA ALA A 79 -11.21 9.41 2.93
C ALA A 79 -10.78 8.84 1.57
N GLU A 80 -10.19 9.68 0.71
CA GLU A 80 -9.85 9.29 -0.65
C GLU A 80 -8.75 8.22 -0.59
N PHE A 81 -9.17 6.95 -0.68
CA PHE A 81 -8.28 5.81 -0.69
C PHE A 81 -7.63 5.75 -2.06
N VAL A 82 -6.50 6.43 -2.23
CA VAL A 82 -5.63 6.21 -3.38
C VAL A 82 -4.94 4.87 -3.14
N ALA A 83 -5.65 3.78 -3.44
CA ALA A 83 -4.99 2.56 -3.85
C ALA A 83 -4.35 2.92 -5.18
N ASP A 84 -3.10 3.37 -5.12
CA ASP A 84 -2.34 3.72 -6.31
C ASP A 84 -2.51 2.58 -7.31
N ASP A 85 -3.08 2.96 -8.45
CA ASP A 85 -3.31 2.13 -9.62
C ASP A 85 -1.97 1.49 -9.95
N ILE A 86 -1.74 0.25 -9.49
CA ILE A 86 -0.58 -0.55 -9.86
C ILE A 86 -0.85 -1.10 -11.26
N ASP A 87 -1.04 -0.21 -12.20
CA ASP A 87 -1.25 -0.53 -13.60
C ASP A 87 -0.20 0.28 -14.38
N ALA A 88 0.92 -0.40 -14.68
CA ALA A 88 1.64 -0.32 -15.97
C ALA A 88 3.08 -0.89 -15.95
N ASP A 89 3.75 -1.08 -14.81
CA ASP A 89 5.19 -1.42 -14.83
C ASP A 89 5.52 -2.92 -14.71
N ILE A 90 4.56 -3.78 -14.36
CA ILE A 90 4.79 -5.24 -14.31
C ILE A 90 4.76 -5.88 -15.70
N GLU A 91 3.96 -5.36 -16.64
CA GLU A 91 3.97 -5.88 -18.03
C GLU A 91 5.28 -5.57 -18.78
N ARG A 92 6.11 -4.65 -18.28
CA ARG A 92 7.42 -4.38 -18.89
C ARG A 92 8.50 -5.40 -18.50
N LEU A 93 8.34 -6.13 -17.40
CA LEU A 93 9.33 -7.12 -16.94
C LEU A 93 9.14 -8.53 -17.52
N LEU A 94 8.07 -8.78 -18.28
CA LEU A 94 7.81 -10.09 -18.92
C LEU A 94 8.00 -10.08 -20.45
N ASP A 95 8.19 -8.91 -21.08
CA ASP A 95 8.42 -8.80 -22.53
C ASP A 95 9.90 -8.57 -22.91
N GLU A 96 10.83 -8.44 -21.94
CA GLU A 96 12.27 -8.37 -22.21
C GLU A 96 12.99 -9.74 -22.15
N ASP A 97 12.27 -10.88 -22.14
CA ASP A 97 12.79 -12.14 -22.71
C ASP A 97 12.58 -12.12 -24.23
N ASN A 98 13.18 -11.09 -24.83
CA ASN A 98 13.34 -10.94 -26.26
C ASN A 98 14.18 -12.12 -26.75
N THR A 99 13.49 -13.15 -27.23
CA THR A 99 13.76 -13.85 -28.50
C THR A 99 15.04 -13.38 -29.20
N ASN A 100 16.20 -13.85 -28.74
CA ASN A 100 17.40 -13.89 -29.55
C ASN A 100 17.40 -15.28 -30.21
N GLY A 101 16.83 -15.40 -31.41
CA GLY A 101 17.65 -15.37 -32.61
C GLY A 101 18.23 -16.77 -32.79
N GLY A 102 17.53 -17.66 -33.50
CA GLY A 102 17.50 -17.59 -34.95
C GLY A 102 18.58 -18.52 -35.49
N ASP A 103 18.13 -19.60 -36.10
CA ASP A 103 18.93 -20.52 -36.89
C ASP A 103 19.88 -19.79 -37.85
N ASN A 104 21.15 -20.21 -37.86
CA ASN A 104 22.19 -20.12 -38.90
C ASN A 104 23.48 -20.60 -38.19
N GLU A 105 24.11 -21.73 -38.51
CA GLU A 105 24.49 -22.28 -39.83
C GLU A 105 24.75 -23.80 -39.71
#